data_AF-A0ABC9NHT0-F1
#
_entry.id   AF-A0ABC9NHT0-F1
#
_cell.length_a   1.000
_cell.length_b   1.000
_cell.length_c   1.000
_cell.angle_alpha   90.00
_cell.angle_beta   90.00
_cell.angle_gamma   90.00
#
_symmetry.space_group_name_H-M   'P 1'
#
loop_
_entity.id
_entity.type
_entity.pdbx_description
1 polymer ?
#
loop_
_entity_poly.entity_id
_entity_poly.type
_entity_poly.pdbx_seq_one_letter_code
_entity_poly.pdbx_strand_id
1 'polypeptide(L)'
;MASPDGKLKLVLDIAPEKVAYSVKYGKQQLLEDSRLGFEFDSGEFGAGLKAGKVQRRKIDEAYELVVGKVRRARNYCNEMTVPLVERNGKERTVNLIVR
;
A
#
# COMPACT_ATOMS: atom_id res chain seq x y z
N MET A 1 -6.67 5.64 0.36
CA MET A 1 -6.13 5.79 1.73
C MET A 1 -5.54 7.18 1.87
N ALA A 2 -5.59 7.79 3.06
CA ALA A 2 -5.06 9.14 3.27
C ALA A 2 -4.12 9.18 4.48
N SER A 3 -3.20 10.15 4.52
CA SER A 3 -2.43 10.53 5.71
C SER A 3 -3.36 11.01 6.84
N PRO A 4 -2.88 11.08 8.09
CA PRO A 4 -3.71 11.54 9.20
C PRO A 4 -4.30 12.95 9.04
N ASP A 5 -3.57 13.84 8.35
CA ASP A 5 -4.03 15.20 8.02
C ASP A 5 -4.82 15.27 6.70
N GLY A 6 -5.01 14.13 6.03
CA GLY A 6 -5.76 14.01 4.79
C GLY A 6 -5.11 14.61 3.55
N LYS A 7 -3.91 15.21 3.66
CA LYS A 7 -3.26 15.90 2.54
C LYS A 7 -2.68 14.91 1.54
N LEU A 8 -1.98 13.89 2.01
CA LEU A 8 -1.43 12.84 1.15
C LEU A 8 -2.48 11.74 0.97
N LYS A 9 -2.78 11.37 -0.27
CA LYS A 9 -3.78 10.35 -0.60
C LYS A 9 -3.21 9.37 -1.60
N LEU A 10 -3.21 8.09 -1.23
CA LEU A 10 -2.92 6.99 -2.12
C LEU A 10 -4.23 6.39 -2.63
N VAL A 11 -4.32 6.20 -3.95
CA VAL A 11 -5.40 5.47 -4.62
C VAL A 11 -4.80 4.17 -5.12
N LEU A 12 -5.48 3.05 -4.83
CA LEU A 12 -5.11 1.74 -5.34
C LEU A 12 -6.16 1.35 -6.38
N ASP A 13 -5.72 1.15 -7.61
CA ASP A 13 -6.53 0.68 -8.72
C ASP A 13 -6.25 -0.81 -8.96
N ILE A 14 -7.31 -1.60 -9.06
CA ILE A 14 -7.26 -3.06 -9.21
C ILE A 14 -8.12 -3.40 -10.41
N ALA A 15 -7.50 -3.36 -11.58
CA ALA A 15 -8.10 -3.72 -12.85
C ALA A 15 -7.75 -5.17 -13.23
N PRO A 16 -8.52 -5.82 -14.13
CA PRO A 16 -8.22 -7.17 -14.58
C PRO A 16 -6.81 -7.35 -15.15
N GLU A 17 -6.27 -6.34 -15.82
CA GLU A 17 -4.97 -6.39 -16.50
C GLU A 17 -3.79 -5.97 -15.61
N LYS A 18 -4.04 -5.22 -14.53
CA LYS A 18 -2.99 -4.71 -13.64
C LYS A 18 -3.52 -4.23 -12.30
N VAL A 19 -2.64 -4.27 -11.31
CA VAL A 19 -2.77 -3.45 -10.10
C VAL A 19 -1.84 -2.25 -10.22
N ALA A 20 -2.33 -1.06 -9.91
CA ALA A 20 -1.53 0.16 -9.91
C ALA A 20 -1.90 1.06 -8.73
N TYR A 21 -0.99 1.95 -8.34
CA TYR A 21 -1.28 2.98 -7.36
C TYR A 21 -0.88 4.35 -7.85
N SER A 22 -1.57 5.36 -7.34
CA SER A 22 -1.23 6.77 -7.59
C SER A 22 -1.32 7.57 -6.31
N VAL A 23 -0.58 8.69 -6.25
CA VAL A 23 -0.48 9.53 -5.05
C VAL A 23 -0.79 10.98 -5.38
N LYS A 24 -1.67 11.58 -4.57
CA LYS A 24 -2.03 12.99 -4.59
C LYS A 24 -1.61 13.67 -3.30
N TYR A 25 -1.17 14.92 -3.39
CA TYR A 25 -1.00 15.81 -2.24
C TYR A 25 -1.89 17.05 -2.39
N GLY A 26 -2.91 17.15 -1.53
CA GLY A 26 -3.99 18.11 -1.71
C GLY A 26 -4.72 17.88 -3.04
N LYS A 27 -4.59 18.84 -3.97
CA LYS A 27 -5.15 18.76 -5.33
C LYS A 27 -4.12 18.36 -6.39
N GLN A 28 -2.83 18.30 -6.04
CA GLN A 28 -1.76 18.03 -6.99
C GLN A 28 -1.53 16.52 -7.14
N GLN A 29 -1.43 16.06 -8.37
CA GLN A 29 -0.91 14.72 -8.68
C GLN A 29 0.60 14.71 -8.41
N LEU A 30 1.05 13.88 -7.47
CA LEU A 30 2.47 13.71 -7.16
C LEU A 30 3.07 12.51 -7.87
N LEU A 31 2.32 11.40 -7.93
CA LEU A 31 2.75 10.17 -8.59
C LEU A 31 1.60 9.63 -9.42
N GLU A 32 1.77 9.56 -10.74
CA GLU A 32 0.83 8.94 -11.66
C GLU A 32 0.76 7.42 -11.46
N ASP A 33 -0.12 6.76 -12.21
CA ASP A 33 -0.39 5.32 -12.07
C ASP A 33 0.89 4.48 -12.22
N SER A 34 1.31 3.89 -11.10
CA SER A 34 2.51 3.09 -10.97
C SER A 34 2.13 1.63 -10.76
N ARG A 35 2.52 0.77 -11.71
CA ARG A 35 2.15 -0.65 -11.72
C ARG A 35 2.81 -1.40 -10.56
N LEU A 36 2.08 -2.35 -9.99
CA LEU A 36 2.54 -3.25 -8.94
C LEU A 36 2.48 -4.69 -9.44
N GLY A 37 3.53 -5.46 -9.17
CA GLY A 37 3.58 -6.87 -9.51
C GLY A 37 4.94 -7.49 -9.16
N PHE A 38 5.02 -8.80 -9.32
CA PHE A 38 6.22 -9.59 -9.12
C PHE A 38 6.40 -10.56 -10.28
N GLU A 39 7.65 -10.80 -10.66
CA GLU A 39 8.02 -11.95 -11.48
C GLU A 39 8.58 -13.02 -10.55
N PHE A 40 7.94 -14.19 -10.55
CA PHE A 40 8.44 -15.36 -9.87
C PHE A 40 8.88 -16.39 -10.91
N ASP A 41 9.76 -17.33 -10.55
CA ASP A 41 10.07 -18.51 -11.39
C ASP A 41 8.80 -19.28 -11.79
N SER A 42 7.79 -19.15 -10.94
CA SER A 42 6.48 -19.75 -11.07
C SER A 42 5.51 -18.91 -11.95
N GLY A 43 5.97 -17.83 -12.58
CA GLY A 43 5.18 -16.92 -13.41
C GLY A 43 4.81 -15.62 -12.71
N GLU A 44 4.38 -14.65 -13.51
CA GLU A 44 4.02 -13.28 -13.09
C GLU A 44 2.87 -13.27 -12.06
N PHE A 45 2.93 -12.33 -11.13
CA PHE A 45 1.86 -11.92 -10.24
C PHE A 45 1.60 -10.43 -10.47
N GLY A 46 0.56 -10.07 -11.23
CA GLY A 46 0.31 -8.67 -11.60
C GLY A 46 -1.02 -8.43 -12.31
N ALA A 47 -1.43 -9.36 -13.15
CA ALA A 47 -2.75 -9.39 -13.78
C ALA A 47 -3.69 -10.41 -13.10
N GLY A 48 -4.99 -10.30 -13.35
CA GLY A 48 -5.98 -11.27 -12.88
C GLY A 48 -6.16 -11.29 -11.36
N LEU A 49 -5.83 -10.19 -10.67
CA LEU A 49 -5.90 -10.11 -9.22
C LEU A 49 -7.30 -9.69 -8.75
N LYS A 50 -7.66 -10.10 -7.54
CA LYS A 50 -8.82 -9.60 -6.79
C LYS A 50 -8.37 -9.15 -5.41
N ALA A 51 -9.00 -8.09 -4.90
CA ALA A 51 -8.83 -7.69 -3.51
C ALA A 51 -9.62 -8.62 -2.60
N GLY A 52 -8.95 -9.14 -1.57
CA GLY A 52 -9.60 -9.75 -0.41
C GLY A 52 -10.15 -8.70 0.56
N LYS A 53 -10.47 -9.15 1.77
CA LYS A 53 -10.98 -8.26 2.83
C LYS A 53 -9.89 -7.28 3.27
N VAL A 54 -10.09 -6.00 2.93
CA VAL A 54 -9.16 -4.92 3.31
C VAL A 54 -9.24 -4.66 4.80
N GLN A 55 -8.07 -4.65 5.45
CA GLN A 55 -7.92 -4.29 6.86
C GLN A 55 -7.33 -2.89 6.98
N ARG A 56 -7.80 -2.13 7.97
CA ARG A 56 -7.33 -0.76 8.22
C ARG A 56 -7.09 -0.57 9.71
N ARG A 57 -6.03 0.15 10.05
CA ARG A 57 -5.79 0.62 11.41
C ARG A 57 -5.13 1.99 11.42
N LYS A 58 -5.12 2.63 12.59
CA LYS A 58 -4.34 3.83 12.84
C LYS A 58 -3.19 3.47 13.77
N ILE A 59 -2.02 4.02 13.50
CA ILE A 59 -0.83 3.89 14.32
C ILE A 59 -0.54 5.28 14.86
N ASP A 60 -0.43 5.39 16.18
CA ASP A 60 0.02 6.59 16.88
C ASP A 60 0.81 6.16 18.11
N GLU A 61 2.12 6.03 17.92
CA GLU A 61 3.03 5.54 18.95
C GLU A 61 4.29 6.40 18.99
N ALA A 62 5.01 6.32 20.11
CA ALA A 62 6.27 7.01 20.28
C ALA A 62 7.31 6.06 20.87
N TYR A 63 8.55 6.17 20.37
CA TYR A 63 9.68 5.35 20.81
C TYR A 63 10.93 6.20 20.98
N GLU A 64 11.84 5.74 21.84
CA GLU A 64 13.13 6.39 22.04
C GLU A 64 14.16 5.87 21.03
N LEU A 65 14.93 6.79 20.47
CA LEU A 65 16.08 6.48 19.62
C LEU A 65 17.34 6.56 20.47
N VAL A 66 18.12 5.47 20.51
CA VAL A 66 19.41 5.42 21.21
C VAL A 66 20.40 6.41 20.60
N VAL A 67 20.39 6.53 19.27
CA VAL A 67 21.17 7.51 18.49
C VAL A 67 20.30 8.03 17.36
N GLY A 68 20.27 9.36 17.17
CA GLY A 68 19.50 9.99 16.10
C GLY A 68 19.39 11.51 16.26
N LYS A 69 18.73 12.16 15.30
CA LYS A 69 18.49 13.63 15.32
C LYS A 69 17.50 14.07 16.40
N VAL A 70 16.68 13.14 16.90
CA VAL A 70 15.69 13.37 17.97
C VAL A 70 15.77 12.22 18.96
N ARG A 71 15.55 12.50 20.24
CA ARG A 71 15.53 11.48 21.30
C ARG A 71 14.26 10.62 21.26
N ARG A 72 13.10 11.23 20.98
CA ARG A 72 11.79 10.57 20.95
C ARG A 72 11.14 10.79 19.59
N ALA A 73 10.95 9.71 18.83
CA ALA A 73 10.28 9.72 17.54
C ALA A 73 8.80 9.35 17.71
N ARG A 74 7.93 9.92 16.86
CA ARG A 74 6.50 9.58 16.79
C ARG A 74 6.21 8.91 15.46
N ASN A 75 5.64 7.72 15.49
CA ASN A 75 5.11 7.02 14.33
C ASN A 75 3.60 7.25 14.30
N TYR A 76 3.15 8.17 13.44
CA TYR A 76 1.74 8.53 13.30
C TYR A 76 1.28 8.39 11.85
N CYS A 77 0.60 7.29 11.55
CA CYS A 77 0.13 6.98 10.20
C CYS A 77 -1.20 6.22 10.23
N ASN A 78 -1.90 6.25 9.11
CA ASN A 78 -2.95 5.26 8.86
C ASN A 78 -2.25 4.06 8.20
N GLU A 79 -2.74 2.84 8.41
CA GLU A 79 -2.28 1.63 7.71
C GLU A 79 -3.45 0.96 6.98
N MET A 80 -3.21 0.45 5.78
CA MET A 80 -4.14 -0.37 5.03
C MET A 80 -3.44 -1.63 4.53
N THR A 81 -3.99 -2.80 4.85
CA THR A 81 -3.54 -4.09 4.30
C THR A 81 -4.57 -4.57 3.29
N VAL A 82 -4.13 -4.77 2.05
CA VAL A 82 -4.93 -5.28 0.94
C VAL A 82 -4.39 -6.64 0.51
N PRO A 83 -5.08 -7.74 0.84
CA PRO A 83 -4.76 -9.04 0.27
C PRO A 83 -5.05 -9.02 -1.23
N LEU A 84 -4.04 -9.22 -2.06
CA LEU A 84 -4.17 -9.42 -3.50
C LEU A 84 -4.11 -10.91 -3.77
N VAL A 85 -5.15 -11.44 -4.41
CA VAL A 85 -5.31 -12.88 -4.65
C VAL A 85 -5.46 -13.11 -6.15
N GLU A 86 -4.73 -14.06 -6.70
CA GLU A 86 -4.94 -14.50 -8.08
C GLU A 86 -6.34 -15.11 -8.24
N ARG A 87 -7.08 -14.69 -9.28
CA ARG A 87 -8.42 -15.24 -9.54
C ARG A 87 -8.37 -16.68 -10.04
N ASN A 88 -7.35 -16.99 -10.83
CA ASN A 88 -7.15 -18.28 -11.51
C ASN A 88 -5.68 -18.69 -11.37
N GLY A 89 -5.36 -19.95 -11.66
CA GLY A 89 -3.98 -20.43 -11.70
C GLY A 89 -3.49 -20.88 -10.32
N LYS A 90 -2.42 -20.26 -9.81
CA LYS A 90 -1.72 -20.72 -8.59
C LYS A 90 -2.35 -20.25 -7.28
N GLU A 91 -3.39 -19.42 -7.37
CA GLU A 91 -4.15 -18.90 -6.22
C GLU A 91 -3.25 -18.24 -5.17
N ARG A 92 -2.12 -17.64 -5.60
CA ARG A 92 -1.18 -16.99 -4.69
C ARG A 92 -1.84 -15.79 -4.06
N THR A 93 -1.46 -15.53 -2.81
CA THR A 93 -1.90 -14.35 -2.05
C THR A 93 -0.69 -13.54 -1.62
N VAL A 94 -0.69 -12.24 -1.96
CA VAL A 94 0.30 -11.27 -1.51
C VAL A 94 -0.42 -10.13 -0.79
N ASN A 95 0.03 -9.82 0.43
CA ASN A 95 -0.51 -8.70 1.20
C ASN A 95 0.23 -7.41 0.85
N LEU A 96 -0.47 -6.48 0.20
CA LEU A 96 0.02 -5.12 0.01
C LEU A 96 -0.28 -4.30 1.27
N ILE A 97 0.76 -3.82 1.95
CA ILE A 97 0.64 -2.97 3.14
C ILE A 97 1.07 -1.56 2.78
N VAL A 98 0.20 -0.59 3.07
CA VAL A 98 0.43 0.84 2.85
C VAL A 98 0.42 1.56 4.19
N ARG A 99 1.39 2.45 4.45
CA ARG A 99 1.51 3.32 5.63
C ARG A 99 1.78 4.76 5.21
#